data_AF-U5NVG9-F1
#
_entry.id   AF-U5NVG9-F1
#
_cell.length_a   1.000
_cell.length_b   1.000
_cell.length_c   1.000
_cell.angle_alpha   90.00
_cell.angle_beta   90.00
_cell.angle_gamma   90.00
#
_symmetry.space_group_name_H-M   'P 1'
#
loop_
_entity.id
_entity.type
_entity.pdbx_description
1 polymer ?
#
loop_
_entity_poly.entity_id
_entity_poly.type
_entity_poly.pdbx_seq_one_letter_code
_entity_poly.pdbx_strand_id
1 'polypeptide(L)' 'MIPIDKRVKSLIKALEGQGWRCKESRKGFMCYPPDVNQTPVAIHKTPSDSRWYKNTLSQLRRRGFTE' A
#
# COMPACT_ATOMS: atom_id res chain seq x y z
N MET A 1 5.78 12.96 14.59
CA MET A 1 5.09 12.51 13.37
C MET A 1 6.16 12.02 12.40
N ILE A 2 6.19 10.73 12.02
CA ILE A 2 7.20 10.23 11.07
C ILE A 2 6.84 10.78 9.68
N PRO A 3 7.77 11.41 8.94
CA PRO A 3 7.52 11.88 7.59
C PRO A 3 7.06 10.73 6.69
N ILE A 4 5.89 10.88 6.07
CA ILE A 4 5.38 9.94 5.06
C ILE A 4 6.01 10.29 3.72
N ASP A 5 6.53 9.29 3.02
CA ASP A 5 6.98 9.43 1.64
C ASP A 5 5.79 9.85 0.75
N LYS A 6 6.00 10.86 -0.11
CA LYS A 6 4.96 11.36 -1.04
C LYS A 6 4.41 10.23 -1.92
N ARG A 7 5.23 9.25 -2.29
CA ARG A 7 4.84 8.08 -3.08
C ARG A 7 3.83 7.21 -2.36
N VAL A 8 3.98 7.02 -1.04
CA VAL A 8 3.00 6.30 -0.21
C VAL A 8 1.68 7.03 -0.25
N LYS A 9 1.68 8.35 -0.03
CA LYS A 9 0.44 9.13 -0.02
C LYS A 9 -0.34 9.04 -1.33
N SER A 10 0.34 9.12 -2.47
CA SER A 10 -0.30 8.95 -3.78
C SER A 10 -0.81 7.52 -4.00
N LEU A 11 -0.04 6.51 -3.58
CA LEU A 11 -0.42 5.10 -3.69
C LEU A 11 -1.67 4.78 -2.88
N ILE A 12 -1.78 5.27 -1.64
CA ILE A 12 -2.96 5.06 -0.80
C ILE A 12 -4.21 5.64 -1.46
N LYS A 13 -4.13 6.87 -2.00
CA LYS A 13 -5.25 7.49 -2.71
C LYS A 13 -5.69 6.69 -3.94
N ALA A 14 -4.73 6.17 -4.71
CA ALA A 14 -5.02 5.34 -5.87
C ALA A 14 -5.71 4.02 -5.48
N LEU A 15 -5.24 3.40 -4.40
CA LEU A 15 -5.84 2.18 -3.84
C LEU A 15 -7.27 2.44 -3.37
N GLU A 16 -7.49 3.49 -2.59
CA GLU A 16 -8.83 3.88 -2.12
C GLU A 16 -9.80 4.15 -3.28
N GLY A 17 -9.33 4.81 -4.34
CA GLY A 17 -10.10 5.04 -5.56
C GLY A 17 -10.52 3.75 -6.30
N GLN A 18 -9.81 2.65 -6.08
CA GLN A 18 -10.10 1.33 -6.65
C GLN A 18 -10.86 0.41 -5.69
N GLY A 19 -11.41 0.96 -4.59
CA GLY A 19 -12.19 0.19 -3.63
C GLY A 19 -11.36 -0.60 -2.61
N TRP A 20 -10.04 -0.37 -2.56
CA TRP A 20 -9.23 -0.89 -1.47
C TRP A 20 -9.51 -0.13 -0.18
N ARG A 21 -9.44 -0.83 0.96
CA ARG A 21 -9.53 -0.19 2.28
C ARG A 21 -8.14 -0.08 2.87
N CYS A 22 -7.60 1.12 3.04
CA CYS A 22 -6.30 1.31 3.67
C CYS A 22 -6.45 1.82 5.11
N LYS A 23 -5.94 1.05 6.08
CA LYS A 23 -5.92 1.43 7.50
C LYS A 23 -4.53 1.89 7.91
N GLU A 24 -4.43 3.06 8.53
CA GLU A 24 -3.16 3.52 9.09
C GLU A 24 -2.79 2.73 10.34
N SER A 25 -1.50 2.41 10.48
CA SER A 25 -0.91 1.77 11.65
C SER A 25 0.32 2.54 12.13
N ARG A 26 0.86 2.16 13.30
CA ARG A 26 2.06 2.78 13.88
C ARG A 26 3.27 2.71 12.93
N LYS A 27 3.41 1.65 12.14
CA LYS A 27 4.58 1.40 11.26
C LYS A 27 4.32 1.68 9.77
N GLY A 28 3.09 1.96 9.37
CA GLY A 28 2.70 1.84 7.96
C GLY A 28 1.22 2.06 7.70
N PHE A 29 0.77 1.53 6.57
CA PHE A 29 -0.62 1.35 6.19
C PHE A 29 -0.85 -0.13 5.92
N MET A 30 -2.04 -0.62 6.24
CA MET A 30 -2.49 -1.95 5.90
C MET A 30 -3.63 -1.82 4.90
N CYS A 31 -3.37 -2.19 3.65
CA CYS A 31 -4.31 -2.06 2.55
C CYS A 31 -4.97 -3.41 2.26
N TYR A 32 -6.28 -3.44 2.46
CA TYR A 32 -7.14 -4.58 2.22
C TYR A 32 -7.68 -4.49 0.79
N PRO A 33 -7.47 -5.53 -0.04
CA PRO A 33 -8.06 -5.60 -1.36
C PRO A 33 -9.60 -5.65 -1.29
N PRO A 34 -10.30 -5.24 -2.37
CA PRO A 34 -11.75 -5.37 -2.46
C PRO A 34 -12.20 -6.83 -2.47
N ASP A 35 -11.35 -7.74 -2.97
CA ASP A 35 -11.55 -9.19 -2.90
C ASP A 35 -11.13 -9.72 -1.52
N VAL A 36 -12.11 -10.20 -0.76
CA VAL A 36 -11.93 -10.71 0.61
C VAL A 36 -11.09 -12.00 0.69
N ASN A 37 -10.90 -12.71 -0.43
CA ASN A 37 -10.06 -13.91 -0.47
C ASN A 37 -8.58 -13.59 -0.52
N GLN A 38 -8.23 -12.33 -0.78
CA GLN A 38 -6.85 -11.91 -0.96
C GLN A 38 -6.26 -11.35 0.33
N THR A 39 -4.97 -11.63 0.52
CA THR A 39 -4.26 -11.18 1.73
C THR A 39 -3.99 -9.68 1.67
N PRO A 40 -4.17 -8.95 2.80
CA PRO A 40 -3.85 -7.54 2.88
C PRO A 40 -2.35 -7.27 2.69
N VAL A 41 -2.02 -6.11 2.14
CA VAL A 41 -0.64 -5.68 1.88
C VAL A 41 -0.24 -4.61 2.89
N ALA A 42 0.91 -4.80 3.53
CA ALA A 42 1.50 -3.83 4.43
C ALA A 42 2.42 -2.86 3.66
N ILE A 43 2.19 -1.56 3.81
CA ILE A 43 2.95 -0.48 3.18
C ILE A 43 3.66 0.30 4.30
N HIS A 44 4.98 0.20 4.39
CA HIS A 44 5.74 0.87 5.45
C HIS A 44 5.94 2.37 5.17
N LYS A 45 5.90 3.21 6.23
CA LYS A 45 6.09 4.68 6.13
C LYS A 45 7.54 5.06 5.80
N THR A 46 8.48 4.36 6.40
CA THR A 46 9.93 4.54 6.26
C THR A 46 10.57 3.23 5.86
N PRO A 47 10.63 2.95 4.55
CA PRO A 47 11.29 1.77 4.03
C PRO A 47 12.80 2.01 3.94
N SER A 48 13.58 1.15 4.58
CA SER A 48 15.05 1.21 4.51
C SER A 48 15.63 0.62 3.22
N ASP A 49 14.82 -0.08 2.41
CA ASP A 49 15.26 -0.78 1.20
C ASP A 49 14.83 -0.02 -0.06
N SER A 50 15.75 0.31 -0.97
CA SER A 50 15.46 0.95 -2.26
C SER A 50 14.44 0.20 -3.15
N ARG A 51 14.32 -1.13 -3.02
CA ARG A 51 13.41 -1.97 -3.82
C ARG A 51 12.02 -2.11 -3.21
N TRP A 52 11.80 -1.60 -2.00
CA TRP A 52 10.54 -1.75 -1.25
C TRP A 52 9.31 -1.37 -2.10
N TYR A 53 9.42 -0.28 -2.86
CA TYR A 53 8.29 0.31 -3.59
C TYR A 53 7.91 -0.59 -4.76
N LYS A 54 8.90 -1.10 -5.50
CA LYS A 54 8.69 -2.04 -6.61
C LYS A 54 8.07 -3.36 -6.12
N ASN A 55 8.54 -3.86 -4.98
CA ASN A 55 8.01 -5.08 -4.37
C ASN A 55 6.56 -4.89 -3.90
N THR A 56 6.26 -3.76 -3.26
CA THR A 56 4.90 -3.39 -2.84
C THR A 56 3.97 -3.29 -4.04
N LEU A 57 4.37 -2.57 -5.09
CA LEU A 57 3.58 -2.46 -6.32
C LEU A 57 3.34 -3.82 -6.99
N SER A 58 4.36 -4.68 -7.06
CA SER A 58 4.22 -6.04 -7.59
C SER A 58 3.20 -6.85 -6.79
N GLN A 59 3.23 -6.75 -5.46
CA GLN A 59 2.24 -7.40 -4.59
C GLN A 59 0.82 -6.85 -4.78
N LEU A 60 0.66 -5.54 -4.94
CA LEU A 60 -0.63 -4.92 -5.19
C LEU A 60 -1.18 -5.31 -6.57
N ARG A 61 -0.35 -5.30 -7.61
CA ARG A 61 -0.75 -5.68 -8.98
C ARG A 61 -1.21 -7.13 -9.08
N ARG A 62 -0.53 -8.05 -8.38
CA ARG A 62 -0.98 -9.45 -8.24
C ARG A 62 -2.35 -9.59 -7.58
N ARG A 63 -2.81 -8.54 -6.90
CA ARG A 63 -4.06 -8.47 -6.17
C ARG A 63 -5.12 -7.60 -6.85
N GLY A 64 -4.90 -7.26 -8.12
CA GLY A 64 -5.85 -6.50 -8.94
C GLY A 64 -5.70 -4.98 -8.85
N PHE A 65 -4.67 -4.45 -8.18
CA PHE A 65 -4.37 -3.02 -8.30
C PHE A 65 -3.82 -2.70 -9.69
N THR A 66 -4.38 -1.68 -10.33
CA THR A 66 -3.91 -1.16 -11.62
C THR A 66 -3.43 0.27 -11.43
N GLU A 67 -2.32 0.69 -12.07
CA GLU A 67 -1.78 2.05 -11.89
C GLU A 67 -2.53 3.08 -12.74
#